data_AF-A0A7C4RXX1-F1
#
_entry.id   AF-A0A7C4RXX1-F1
#
_cell.length_a   1.000
_cell.length_b   1.000
_cell.length_c   1.000
_cell.angle_alpha   90.00
_cell.angle_beta   90.00
_cell.angle_gamma   90.00
#
_symmetry.space_group_name_H-M   'P 1'
#
loop_
_entity.id
_entity.type
_entity.pdbx_description
1 polymer ?
#
loop_
_entity_poly.entity_id
_entity_poly.type
_entity_poly.pdbx_seq_one_letter_code
_entity_poly.pdbx_strand_id
1 'polypeptide(L)'
;MAEPFGIRENLWHSTTVIAVRKDGKVVMAADGQVTYGATVMKGTAKKVRKIGDGKVLAGFAGAVADALTLFQGYEDELTEYH
;
A
#
# COMPACT_ATOMS: atom_id res chain seq x y z
N MET A 1 11.51 32.83 -25.71
CA MET A 1 12.50 32.13 -24.87
C MET A 1 11.68 31.23 -23.95
N ALA A 2 11.67 29.92 -24.18
CA ALA A 2 10.84 28.96 -23.46
C ALA A 2 11.72 28.09 -22.56
N GLU A 3 11.32 27.93 -21.30
CA GLU A 3 11.98 27.11 -20.29
C GLU A 3 12.09 25.63 -20.77
N PRO A 4 13.26 24.98 -20.60
CA PRO A 4 13.48 23.62 -21.09
C PRO A 4 12.75 22.59 -20.22
N PHE A 5 12.10 21.64 -20.90
CA PHE A 5 11.43 20.44 -20.42
C PHE A 5 11.75 20.04 -18.96
N GLY A 6 10.94 20.53 -18.02
CA GLY A 6 10.99 20.11 -16.62
C GLY A 6 10.54 18.66 -16.50
N ILE A 7 11.49 17.75 -16.37
CA ILE A 7 11.25 16.40 -15.85
C ILE A 7 10.54 16.54 -14.50
N ARG A 8 9.26 16.14 -14.43
CA ARG A 8 8.57 15.97 -13.15
C ARG A 8 9.22 14.77 -12.48
N GLU A 9 10.18 15.02 -11.59
CA GLU A 9 10.66 14.04 -10.62
C GLU A 9 9.42 13.52 -9.86
N ASN A 10 8.96 12.31 -10.17
CA ASN A 10 7.95 11.64 -9.35
C ASN A 10 8.61 11.34 -8.01
N LEU A 11 8.49 12.28 -7.06
CA LEU A 11 9.05 12.28 -5.70
C LEU A 11 8.60 11.10 -4.81
N TRP A 12 7.84 10.16 -5.37
CA TRP A 12 7.23 9.03 -4.67
C TRP A 12 7.61 7.76 -5.41
N HIS A 13 8.51 6.97 -4.84
CA HIS A 13 8.68 5.59 -5.27
C HIS A 13 7.49 4.78 -4.76
N SER A 14 6.67 4.30 -5.69
CA SER A 14 5.52 3.46 -5.43
C SER A 14 5.97 2.09 -4.91
N THR A 15 5.31 1.60 -3.86
CA THR A 15 5.39 0.20 -3.42
C THR A 15 4.70 -0.68 -4.45
N THR A 16 5.33 -1.79 -4.86
CA THR A 16 4.66 -2.84 -5.64
C THR A 16 3.92 -3.78 -4.70
N VAL A 17 2.63 -4.01 -4.95
CA VAL A 17 1.83 -5.05 -4.27
C VAL A 17 1.40 -6.07 -5.32
N ILE A 18 1.65 -7.34 -5.04
CA ILE A 18 1.24 -8.46 -5.90
C ILE A 18 0.35 -9.44 -5.13
N ALA A 19 -0.60 -10.05 -5.83
CA ALA A 19 -1.44 -11.11 -5.30
C ALA A 19 -1.49 -12.28 -6.29
N VAL A 20 -1.38 -13.49 -5.77
CA VAL A 20 -1.52 -14.74 -6.53
C VAL A 20 -2.63 -15.56 -5.89
N ARG A 21 -3.55 -16.06 -6.73
CA ARG A 21 -4.59 -17.02 -6.33
C ARG A 21 -4.37 -18.32 -7.08
N LYS A 22 -4.26 -19.43 -6.35
CA LYS A 22 -4.08 -20.77 -6.92
C LYS A 22 -4.66 -21.82 -5.96
N ASP A 23 -5.38 -22.79 -6.49
CA ASP A 23 -5.92 -23.95 -5.75
C ASP A 23 -6.69 -23.56 -4.47
N GLY A 24 -7.56 -22.54 -4.59
CA GLY A 24 -8.35 -22.02 -3.47
C GLY A 24 -7.55 -21.23 -2.42
N LYS A 25 -6.24 -21.05 -2.61
CA LYS A 25 -5.35 -20.30 -1.72
C LYS A 25 -4.99 -18.95 -2.34
N VAL A 26 -4.81 -17.96 -1.47
CA VAL A 26 -4.39 -16.60 -1.85
C VAL A 26 -3.12 -16.25 -1.10
N VAL A 27 -2.15 -15.69 -1.82
CA VAL A 27 -0.91 -15.12 -1.27
C VAL A 27 -0.81 -13.69 -1.76
N MET A 28 -0.39 -12.78 -0.87
CA MET A 28 -0.13 -11.38 -1.20
C MET A 28 1.24 -10.98 -0.66
N ALA A 29 1.99 -10.21 -1.45
CA ALA A 29 3.31 -9.72 -1.09
C ALA A 29 3.49 -8.27 -1.54
N ALA A 30 4.40 -7.56 -0.88
CA ALA A 30 4.79 -6.20 -1.24
C ALA A 30 6.28 -5.99 -1.03
N ASP A 31 6.89 -5.11 -1.82
CA ASP A 31 8.34 -4.80 -1.74
C ASP A 31 8.73 -3.96 -0.50
N GLY A 32 7.75 -3.55 0.32
CA GLY A 32 7.96 -2.97 1.66
C GLY A 32 8.63 -1.59 1.67
N GLN A 33 8.78 -0.96 0.50
CA GLN A 33 9.49 0.30 0.37
C GLN A 33 8.59 1.48 0.76
N VAL A 34 9.05 2.29 1.71
CA VAL A 34 8.47 3.61 2.02
C VAL A 34 9.57 4.65 1.86
N THR A 35 9.32 5.67 1.05
CA THR A 35 10.30 6.70 0.72
C THR A 35 9.72 8.08 1.05
N TYR A 36 10.50 8.93 1.72
CA TYR A 36 10.21 10.35 1.95
C TYR A 36 11.34 11.16 1.33
N GLY A 37 11.09 11.81 0.19
CA GLY A 37 12.15 12.46 -0.61
C GLY A 37 13.14 11.42 -1.18
N ALA A 38 14.45 11.64 -0.98
CA ALA A 38 15.49 10.70 -1.38
C ALA A 38 15.79 9.60 -0.33
N THR A 39 15.10 9.62 0.82
CA THR A 39 15.40 8.73 1.95
C THR A 39 14.41 7.58 2.02
N VAL A 40 14.91 6.36 1.90
CA VAL A 40 14.15 5.13 2.18
C VAL A 40 14.01 4.98 3.70
N MET A 41 12.80 5.18 4.23
CA MET A 41 12.50 4.84 5.62
C MET A 41 12.41 3.32 5.74
N LYS A 42 13.39 2.73 6.42
CA LYS A 42 13.63 1.28 6.49
C LYS A 42 12.51 0.54 7.26
N GLY A 43 11.79 -0.35 6.57
CA GLY A 43 11.49 -1.72 7.03
C GLY A 43 10.20 -2.02 7.79
N THR A 44 9.49 -1.05 8.38
CA THR A 44 8.34 -1.34 9.26
C THR A 44 6.95 -1.13 8.65
N ALA A 45 6.86 -0.64 7.42
CA ALA A 45 5.57 -0.50 6.76
C ALA A 45 5.05 -1.86 6.28
N LYS A 46 4.20 -2.48 7.10
CA LYS A 46 3.40 -3.63 6.67
C LYS A 46 2.33 -3.16 5.68
N LYS A 47 2.70 -3.09 4.41
CA LYS A 47 1.83 -2.70 3.29
C LYS A 47 0.83 -3.78 2.92
N VAL A 48 1.08 -5.02 3.35
CA VAL A 48 0.11 -6.13 3.39
C VAL A 48 -0.27 -6.36 4.84
N ARG A 49 -1.57 -6.36 5.13
CA ARG A 49 -2.14 -6.58 6.45
C ARG A 49 -3.29 -7.56 6.40
N LYS A 50 -3.52 -8.21 7.52
CA LYS A 50 -4.73 -8.97 7.80
C LYS A 50 -5.71 -8.05 8.52
N ILE A 51 -6.95 -8.03 8.05
CA ILE A 51 -8.07 -7.25 8.60
C ILE A 51 -9.31 -8.13 8.75
N GLY A 52 -10.36 -7.65 9.41
CA GLY A 52 -11.61 -8.39 9.62
C GLY A 52 -11.38 -9.73 10.31
N ASP A 53 -10.79 -9.68 11.52
CA ASP A 53 -10.35 -10.85 12.32
C ASP A 53 -9.41 -11.81 11.57
N GLY A 54 -8.64 -11.25 10.63
CA GLY A 54 -7.67 -12.00 9.83
C GLY A 54 -8.28 -12.88 8.74
N LYS A 55 -9.57 -12.70 8.44
CA LYS A 55 -10.26 -13.35 7.32
C LYS A 55 -9.93 -12.69 5.98
N VAL A 56 -9.48 -11.44 5.98
CA VAL A 56 -9.20 -10.67 4.76
C VAL A 56 -7.72 -10.27 4.69
N LEU A 57 -7.12 -10.43 3.50
CA LEU A 57 -5.80 -9.91 3.16
C LEU A 57 -5.95 -8.60 2.37
N ALA A 58 -5.43 -7.51 2.91
CA ALA A 58 -5.47 -6.19 2.29
C ALA A 58 -4.05 -5.67 2.03
N GLY A 59 -3.84 -5.09 0.85
CA GLY A 59 -2.55 -4.53 0.42
C GLY A 59 -2.72 -3.13 -0.15
N PHE A 60 -1.76 -2.24 0.07
CA PHE A 60 -1.83 -0.86 -0.42
C PHE A 60 -0.54 -0.42 -1.14
N ALA A 61 -0.69 0.06 -2.37
CA ALA A 61 0.37 0.69 -3.16
C ALA A 61 0.14 2.21 -3.17
N GLY A 62 0.96 2.97 -2.43
CA GLY A 62 0.82 4.42 -2.29
C GLY A 62 1.29 4.94 -0.94
N ALA A 63 0.90 6.19 -0.61
CA ALA A 63 1.26 6.86 0.63
C ALA A 63 0.82 6.06 1.87
N VAL A 64 1.63 6.06 2.93
CA VAL A 64 1.30 5.33 4.17
C VAL A 64 0.08 5.92 4.87
N ALA A 65 -0.08 7.25 4.84
CA ALA A 65 -1.20 7.93 5.50
C ALA A 65 -2.56 7.51 4.89
N ASP A 66 -2.68 7.57 3.57
CA ASP A 66 -3.90 7.15 2.86
C ASP A 66 -4.24 5.68 3.14
N ALA A 67 -3.22 4.82 3.18
CA ALA A 67 -3.39 3.40 3.51
C ALA A 67 -4.02 3.20 4.90
N LEU A 68 -3.57 3.95 5.90
CA LEU A 68 -4.10 3.84 7.26
C LEU A 68 -5.56 4.28 7.32
N THR A 69 -5.91 5.39 6.67
CA THR A 69 -7.29 5.88 6.62
C THR A 69 -8.22 4.89 5.92
N LEU A 70 -7.80 4.34 4.78
CA LEU A 70 -8.61 3.38 4.03
C LEU A 70 -8.80 2.05 4.78
N PHE A 71 -7.76 1.56 5.46
CA PHE A 71 -7.90 0.36 6.27
C PHE A 71 -8.85 0.56 7.45
N GLN A 72 -8.82 1.72 8.11
CA GLN A 72 -9.74 2.01 9.20
C GLN A 72 -11.19 2.03 8.70
N GLY A 73 -11.48 2.80 7.65
CA GLY A 73 -12.84 2.89 7.13
C GLY A 73 -13.39 1.54 6.62
N TYR A 74 -12.52 0.70 6.06
CA TYR A 74 -12.94 -0.62 5.59
C TYR A 74 -13.15 -1.62 6.75
N GLU A 75 -12.38 -1.54 7.84
CA GLU A 75 -12.66 -2.31 9.06
C GLU A 75 -13.99 -1.89 9.71
N ASP A 76 -14.29 -0.59 9.72
CA ASP A 76 -15.55 -0.06 10.24
C ASP A 76 -16.75 -0.63 9.43
N GLU A 77 -16.67 -0.58 8.10
CA GLU A 77 -17.69 -1.16 7.21
C GLU A 77 -17.82 -2.69 7.40
N LEU A 78 -16.71 -3.42 7.50
CA LEU A 78 -16.72 -4.87 7.74
C LEU A 78 -17.37 -5.24 9.08
N THR A 79 -17.30 -4.36 10.06
CA THR A 79 -17.95 -4.53 11.37
C THR A 79 -19.45 -4.25 11.29
N GLU A 80 -19.87 -3.27 10.47
CA GLU A 80 -21.28 -2.88 10.34
C GLU A 80 -22.13 -3.90 9.55
N TYR A 81 -21.54 -4.57 8.56
CA TYR A 81 -22.24 -5.53 7.68
C TYR A 81 -22.19 -7.00 8.15
N HIS A 82 -21.57 -7.29 9.29
CA HIS A 82 -21.54 -8.60 9.93
C HIS A 82 -22.28 -8.60 11.27
#